data_AF-A0A8I2B7E1-F1
#
_entry.id   AF-A0A8I2B7E1-F1
#
_cell.length_a   1.000
_cell.length_b   1.000
_cell.length_c   1.000
_cell.angle_alpha   90.00
_cell.angle_beta   90.00
_cell.angle_gamma   90.00
#
_symmetry.space_group_name_H-M   'P 1'
#
loop_
_entity.id
_entity.type
_entity.pdbx_description
1 polymer ?
#
loop_
_entity_poly.entity_id
_entity_poly.type
_entity_poly.pdbx_seq_one_letter_code
_entity_poly.pdbx_strand_id
1 'polypeptide(L)'
;MACRQGQDRCSLLMRRVPRVKRVACQLRGRLPPSVLVDDGVQAGMVGLLEAEQNCDASKGASCETYAGIRIRGAMLDEIRRGDWIPRVCPDEGAQPSAWPDPV
;
A
#
# COMPACT_ATOMS: atom_id res chain seq x y z
N MET A 1 15.87 24.30 21.96
CA MET A 1 14.39 24.37 21.87
C MET A 1 13.82 23.44 20.79
N ALA A 2 14.29 22.19 20.64
CA ALA A 2 13.81 21.26 19.60
C ALA A 2 12.82 20.20 20.10
N CYS A 3 12.64 20.07 21.43
CA CYS A 3 11.83 18.98 22.02
C CYS A 3 10.31 19.18 21.92
N ARG A 4 9.81 20.41 21.67
CA ARG A 4 8.35 20.65 21.64
C ARG A 4 7.70 20.11 20.36
N GLN A 5 8.37 20.23 19.21
CA GLN A 5 7.84 19.82 17.91
C GLN A 5 7.70 18.30 17.74
N GLY A 6 8.47 17.50 18.48
CA GLY A 6 8.33 16.04 18.49
C GLY A 6 7.09 15.54 19.25
N GLN A 7 6.71 16.24 20.33
CA GLN A 7 5.64 15.82 21.23
C GLN A 7 4.25 16.01 20.61
N ASP A 8 4.04 17.14 19.93
CA ASP A 8 2.79 17.45 19.22
C ASP A 8 2.57 16.51 18.02
N ARG A 9 3.65 16.05 17.37
CA ARG A 9 3.56 15.12 16.25
C ARG A 9 3.16 13.72 16.69
N CYS A 10 3.72 13.23 17.80
CA CYS A 10 3.33 11.93 18.36
C CYS A 10 1.85 11.89 18.77
N SER A 11 1.31 12.96 19.38
CA SER A 11 -0.10 13.01 19.77
C SER A 11 -1.03 13.04 18.54
N LEU A 12 -0.65 13.79 17.50
CA LEU A 12 -1.37 13.82 16.21
C LEU A 12 -1.33 12.47 15.49
N LEU A 13 -0.19 11.78 15.50
CA LEU A 13 -0.01 10.43 14.98
C LEU A 13 -0.97 9.46 15.67
N MET A 14 -0.96 9.43 17.00
CA MET A 14 -1.83 8.54 17.79
C MET A 14 -3.32 8.74 17.49
N ARG A 15 -3.74 10.00 17.27
CA ARG A 15 -5.12 10.31 16.89
C ARG A 15 -5.51 9.78 15.50
N ARG A 16 -4.53 9.57 14.60
CA ARG A 16 -4.73 9.08 13.22
C ARG A 16 -4.56 7.57 13.08
N VAL A 17 -4.00 6.86 14.06
CA VAL A 17 -3.84 5.39 14.07
C VAL A 17 -5.15 4.62 13.79
N PRO A 18 -6.31 4.96 14.37
CA PRO A 18 -7.56 4.24 14.10
C PRO A 18 -7.98 4.31 12.61
N ARG A 19 -7.57 5.37 11.91
CA ARG A 19 -7.85 5.55 10.48
C ARG A 19 -7.11 4.53 9.63
N VAL A 20 -5.88 4.18 9.99
CA VAL A 20 -5.09 3.13 9.31
C VAL A 20 -5.83 1.80 9.36
N LYS A 21 -6.29 1.38 10.54
CA LYS A 21 -7.06 0.14 10.70
C LYS A 21 -8.34 0.13 9.87
N ARG A 22 -9.05 1.26 9.81
CA ARG A 22 -10.27 1.38 9.00
C ARG A 22 -10.00 1.21 7.50
N VAL A 23 -8.91 1.79 7.00
CA VAL A 23 -8.49 1.64 5.60
C VAL A 23 -8.09 0.21 5.29
N ALA A 24 -7.31 -0.44 6.16
CA ALA A 24 -6.93 -1.84 6.00
C ALA A 24 -8.17 -2.77 5.94
N CYS A 25 -9.13 -2.57 6.84
CA CYS A 25 -10.40 -3.31 6.82
C CYS A 25 -11.22 -3.08 5.53
N GLN A 26 -11.21 -1.87 4.98
CA GLN A 26 -11.87 -1.56 3.71
C GLN A 26 -11.17 -2.25 2.53
N LEU A 27 -9.84 -2.31 2.55
CA LEU A 27 -9.06 -2.97 1.51
C LEU A 27 -9.20 -4.49 1.57
N ARG A 28 -9.37 -5.10 2.76
CA ARG A 28 -9.57 -6.55 2.92
C ARG A 28 -10.63 -7.14 1.99
N GLY A 29 -11.71 -6.40 1.71
CA GLY A 29 -12.77 -6.86 0.79
C GLY A 29 -12.35 -6.93 -0.69
N ARG A 30 -11.19 -6.38 -1.05
CA ARG A 30 -10.66 -6.33 -2.42
C ARG A 30 -9.38 -7.13 -2.60
N LEU A 31 -8.92 -7.80 -1.54
CA LEU A 31 -7.61 -8.45 -1.51
C LEU A 31 -7.72 -9.96 -1.68
N PRO A 32 -6.76 -10.60 -2.36
CA PRO A 32 -6.64 -12.05 -2.35
C PRO A 32 -6.38 -12.55 -0.92
N PRO A 33 -6.80 -13.78 -0.59
CA PRO A 33 -6.65 -14.37 0.74
C PRO A 33 -5.17 -14.59 1.14
N SER A 34 -4.22 -14.43 0.21
CA SER A 34 -2.79 -14.47 0.44
C SER A 34 -2.27 -13.29 1.27
N VAL A 35 -2.97 -12.15 1.28
CA VAL A 35 -2.52 -10.94 1.99
C VAL A 35 -3.09 -10.90 3.40
N LEU A 36 -2.21 -10.83 4.40
CA LEU A 36 -2.62 -10.64 5.79
C LEU A 36 -2.99 -9.18 6.05
N VAL A 37 -4.06 -8.98 6.81
CA VAL A 37 -4.53 -7.64 7.21
C VAL A 37 -3.48 -6.93 8.06
N ASP A 38 -2.75 -7.67 8.89
CA ASP A 38 -1.71 -7.13 9.76
C ASP A 38 -0.55 -6.54 8.97
N ASP A 39 -0.15 -7.17 7.85
CA ASP A 39 0.90 -6.65 6.97
C ASP A 39 0.46 -5.34 6.31
N GLY A 40 -0.79 -5.28 5.86
CA GLY A 40 -1.40 -4.04 5.37
C GLY A 40 -1.44 -2.95 6.45
N VAL A 41 -1.81 -3.28 7.69
CA VAL A 41 -1.80 -2.31 8.79
C VAL A 41 -0.39 -1.78 9.05
N GLN A 42 0.63 -2.64 9.05
CA GLN A 42 2.02 -2.23 9.24
C GLN A 42 2.51 -1.31 8.12
N ALA A 43 2.30 -1.69 6.86
CA ALA A 43 2.63 -0.85 5.70
C ALA A 43 1.90 0.51 5.76
N GLY A 44 0.64 0.49 6.17
CA GLY A 44 -0.16 1.70 6.39
C GLY A 44 0.37 2.62 7.49
N MET A 45 0.94 2.08 8.57
CA MET A 45 1.58 2.89 9.62
C MET A 45 2.82 3.60 9.11
N VAL A 46 3.65 2.92 8.29
CA VAL A 46 4.81 3.53 7.64
C VAL A 46 4.38 4.68 6.72
N GLY A 47 3.35 4.45 5.90
CA GLY A 47 2.80 5.50 5.03
C GLY A 47 2.22 6.70 5.80
N LEU A 48 1.64 6.48 6.98
CA LEU A 48 1.19 7.58 7.86
C LEU A 48 2.38 8.39 8.40
N LEU A 49 3.45 7.73 8.84
CA LEU A 49 4.65 8.40 9.35
C LEU A 49 5.31 9.27 8.28
N GLU A 50 5.40 8.79 7.04
CA GLU A 50 5.90 9.57 5.91
C GLU A 50 4.97 10.75 5.58
N ALA A 51 3.66 10.55 5.68
CA ALA A 51 2.69 11.62 5.47
C ALA A 51 2.84 12.74 6.49
N GLU A 52 3.08 12.44 7.77
CA GLU A 52 3.33 13.47 8.80
C GLU A 52 4.71 14.14 8.67
N GLN A 53 5.65 13.56 7.93
CA GLN A 53 6.94 14.18 7.64
C GLN A 53 6.85 15.13 6.46
N ASN A 54 6.08 14.75 5.44
CA ASN A 54 5.97 15.50 4.19
C ASN A 54 4.70 16.34 4.08
N CYS A 55 3.80 16.29 5.07
CA CYS A 55 2.65 17.18 5.06
C CYS A 55 3.09 18.62 5.27
N ASP A 56 2.81 19.44 4.28
CA ASP A 56 3.07 20.85 4.31
C ASP A 56 1.74 21.59 4.15
N ALA A 57 1.33 22.32 5.18
CA ALA A 57 0.08 23.08 5.19
C ALA A 57 0.07 24.22 4.15
N SER A 58 1.24 24.61 3.62
CA SER A 58 1.36 25.62 2.56
C SER A 58 0.93 25.10 1.19
N LYS A 59 0.87 23.77 0.98
CA LYS A 59 0.60 23.14 -0.33
C LYS A 59 -0.88 23.02 -0.67
N GLY A 60 -1.78 23.66 0.09
CA GLY A 60 -3.22 23.74 -0.20
C GLY A 60 -4.03 22.44 -0.01
N ALA A 61 -3.38 21.30 0.23
CA ALA A 61 -4.04 20.04 0.58
C ALA A 61 -4.11 19.87 2.10
N SER A 62 -5.26 19.45 2.63
CA SER A 62 -5.35 19.10 4.04
C SER A 62 -4.46 17.89 4.35
N CYS A 63 -3.71 17.95 5.46
CA CYS A 63 -2.86 16.83 5.89
C CYS A 63 -3.62 15.51 6.00
N GLU A 64 -4.91 15.58 6.33
CA GLU A 64 -5.77 14.41 6.42
C GLU A 64 -6.03 13.75 5.05
N THR A 65 -6.21 14.55 3.99
CA THR A 65 -6.34 14.05 2.62
C THR A 65 -5.04 13.42 2.17
N TYR A 66 -3.91 14.12 2.38
CA TYR A 66 -2.59 13.62 2.01
C TYR A 66 -2.24 12.31 2.73
N ALA A 67 -2.45 12.24 4.05
CA ALA A 67 -2.27 11.02 4.82
C ALA A 67 -3.16 9.87 4.30
N GLY A 68 -4.40 10.16 3.89
CA GLY A 68 -5.30 9.15 3.34
C GLY A 68 -4.83 8.56 2.00
N ILE A 69 -4.14 9.35 1.18
CA ILE A 69 -3.53 8.91 -0.07
C ILE A 69 -2.27 8.07 0.25
N ARG A 70 -1.39 8.54 1.14
CA ARG A 70 -0.15 7.84 1.50
C ARG A 70 -0.39 6.49 2.18
N ILE A 71 -1.32 6.42 3.14
CA ILE A 71 -1.68 5.17 3.82
C ILE A 71 -2.16 4.12 2.81
N ARG A 72 -3.08 4.50 1.90
CA ARG A 72 -3.60 3.59 0.88
C ARG A 72 -2.51 3.16 -0.11
N GLY A 73 -1.66 4.08 -0.53
CA GLY A 73 -0.54 3.79 -1.42
C GLY A 73 0.40 2.76 -0.81
N ALA A 74 0.86 3.00 0.43
CA ALA A 74 1.77 2.09 1.13
C ALA A 74 1.17 0.67 1.29
N MET A 75 -0.11 0.57 1.63
CA MET A 75 -0.80 -0.73 1.69
C MET A 75 -0.81 -1.43 0.33
N LEU A 76 -1.23 -0.74 -0.73
CA LEU A 76 -1.30 -1.30 -2.08
C LEU A 76 0.08 -1.70 -2.62
N ASP A 77 1.12 -0.97 -2.26
CA ASP A 77 2.48 -1.29 -2.65
C ASP A 77 2.97 -2.58 -1.97
N GLU A 78 2.63 -2.80 -0.70
CA GLU A 78 2.93 -4.05 0.01
C GLU A 78 2.22 -5.25 -0.64
N ILE A 79 0.95 -5.08 -1.01
CA ILE A 79 0.15 -6.09 -1.72
C ILE A 79 0.79 -6.47 -3.06
N ARG A 80 1.22 -5.47 -3.82
CA ARG A 80 1.90 -5.70 -5.11
C ARG A 80 3.22 -6.45 -4.97
N ARG A 81 3.94 -6.28 -3.84
CA ARG A 81 5.18 -7.02 -3.57
C ARG A 81 4.91 -8.50 -3.32
N GLY A 82 3.80 -8.82 -2.64
CA GLY A 82 3.38 -10.21 -2.40
C GLY A 82 2.89 -10.93 -3.67
N ASP A 83 2.22 -10.21 -4.57
CA ASP A 83 1.66 -10.73 -5.83
C ASP A 83 2.65 -10.66 -7.02
N TRP A 84 3.97 -10.52 -6.79
CA TRP A 84 4.99 -10.67 -7.84
C TRP A 84 5.00 -12.13 -8.34
N ILE A 85 4.03 -12.47 -9.17
CA ILE A 85 4.06 -13.62 -10.04
C ILE A 85 4.15 -13.02 -11.43
N PRO A 86 5.29 -13.13 -12.14
CA PRO A 86 5.30 -12.84 -13.56
C PRO A 86 4.23 -13.72 -14.20
N ARG A 87 3.16 -13.11 -14.72
CA ARG A 87 2.22 -13.78 -15.62
C ARG A 87 3.09 -14.35 -16.72
N VAL A 88 3.31 -15.66 -16.65
CA VAL A 88 4.05 -16.49 -17.59
C VAL A 88 4.38 -15.77 -18.89
N CYS A 89 5.66 -15.46 -19.10
CA CYS A 89 6.17 -15.37 -20.45
C CYS A 89 5.79 -16.72 -21.08
N PRO A 90 5.01 -16.77 -22.18
CA PRO A 90 4.73 -18.04 -22.84
C PRO A 90 6.06 -18.75 -23.03
N ASP A 91 6.20 -19.95 -22.45
CA ASP A 91 7.35 -20.79 -22.68
C ASP A 91 7.50 -20.97 -24.19
N GLU A 92 8.55 -20.36 -24.74
CA GLU A 92 9.02 -20.53 -26.12
C GLU A 92 9.62 -21.94 -26.28
N GLY A 93 8.81 -22.94 -25.98
CA GLY A 93 9.19 -24.35 -25.88
C GLY A 93 8.03 -25.33 -26.09
N ALA A 94 6.80 -24.86 -26.28
CA ALA A 94 5.73 -25.71 -26.79
C ALA A 94 5.96 -25.96 -28.29
N GLN A 95 6.60 -27.09 -28.60
CA GLN A 95 6.72 -27.57 -29.97
C GLN A 95 5.33 -27.64 -30.62
N PRO A 96 5.12 -27.05 -31.81
CA PRO A 96 3.88 -27.23 -32.55
C PRO A 96 3.92 -28.61 -33.25
N SER A 97 3.81 -29.70 -32.48
CA SER A 97 3.72 -31.06 -33.03
C SER A 97 2.29 -31.40 -33.51
N ALA A 98 1.52 -30.40 -33.94
CA ALA A 98 0.14 -30.57 -34.38
C ALA A 98 -0.25 -29.50 -35.42
N TRP A 99 0.50 -29.44 -36.52
CA TRP A 99 -0.09 -29.00 -37.79
C TRP A 99 -0.48 -30.28 -38.53
N PRO A 100 -1.77 -30.46 -38.91
CA PRO A 100 -2.11 -31.59 -39.77
C PRO A 100 -1.50 -31.33 -41.14
N ASP A 101 -0.72 -32.30 -41.63
CA ASP A 101 -0.22 -32.29 -43.01
C ASP A 101 -1.40 -32.20 -43.99
N PRO A 102 -1.41 -31.23 -44.92
CA PRO A 102 -2.35 -31.29 -46.03
C PRO A 102 -1.86 -32.33 -47.05
N VAL A 103 -2.76 -33.26 -47.37
CA VAL A 103 -2.69 -34.13 -48.57
C VAL A 103 -2.43 -33.31 -49.83
#